data_AF-A0A4Q6EQF1-F1
#
_entry.id   AF-A0A4Q6EQF1-F1
#
_cell.length_a   1.000
_cell.length_b   1.000
_cell.length_c   1.000
_cell.angle_alpha   90.00
_cell.angle_beta   90.00
_cell.angle_gamma   90.00
#
_symmetry.space_group_name_H-M   'P 1'
#
loop_
_entity.id
_entity.type
_entity.pdbx_description
1 polymer ?
#
loop_
_entity_poly.entity_id
_entity_poly.type
_entity_poly.pdbx_seq_one_letter_code
_entity_poly.pdbx_strand_id
1 'polypeptide(L)'
;MKPLNALLAFAIFILPLVPARAGSDHGNPGDITVQEFSVTAADIYIRLKLLPASELAGIDMNRLYGAINNVILMSRDTLVDEFRGNEVPALNSPEKNTILINRRMWAPLRATEETVARYTLVLHEFLFFVGIDDKEFHRSNSLIAMIRPQDFKFNAGRIWNPINPVNKISTDLVYNPGNCSLKGFAFDTQAQEEDKEEATAGDCGEAYRSVKVRKASFQAPPSSGYKGLFHRFDISVADGTGKELGQAIIEPEWARCLLPEEGGCAVSGKFFVGGVEFKLWFTR
;
A
#
# COMPACT_ATOMS: atom_id res chain seq x y z
N MET A 1 33.84 61.73 -1.70
CA MET A 1 32.65 60.87 -1.49
C MET A 1 33.06 59.45 -1.89
N LYS A 2 33.07 58.50 -0.95
CA LYS A 2 33.47 57.09 -1.19
C LYS A 2 32.20 56.24 -1.35
N PRO A 3 32.09 55.33 -2.34
CA PRO A 3 30.98 54.40 -2.37
C PRO A 3 31.23 53.27 -1.36
N LEU A 4 30.21 53.03 -0.54
CA LEU A 4 30.14 51.97 0.45
C LEU A 4 29.74 50.68 -0.28
N ASN A 5 30.64 49.70 -0.35
CA ASN A 5 30.34 48.36 -0.85
C ASN A 5 29.35 47.67 0.08
N ALA A 6 28.09 47.55 -0.35
CA ALA A 6 27.10 46.70 0.32
C ALA A 6 27.36 45.25 -0.06
N LEU A 7 27.98 44.50 0.85
CA LEU A 7 28.08 43.04 0.77
C LEU A 7 26.68 42.45 1.02
N LEU A 8 26.07 41.92 -0.03
CA LEU A 8 24.83 41.16 0.04
C LEU A 8 25.16 39.79 0.65
N ALA A 9 24.92 39.62 1.95
CA ALA A 9 24.97 38.33 2.61
C ALA A 9 23.79 37.49 2.13
N PHE A 10 24.04 36.55 1.22
CA PHE A 10 23.08 35.52 0.83
C PHE A 10 22.91 34.57 2.01
N ALA A 11 21.90 34.84 2.85
CA ALA A 11 21.47 33.91 3.87
C ALA A 11 20.84 32.69 3.18
N ILE A 12 21.63 31.63 3.02
CA ILE A 12 21.13 30.32 2.64
C ILE A 12 20.25 29.84 3.79
N PHE A 13 18.94 29.98 3.64
CA PHE A 13 17.96 29.28 4.47
C PHE A 13 18.13 27.77 4.20
N ILE A 14 18.95 27.12 5.02
CA ILE A 14 18.91 25.67 5.16
C ILE A 14 17.59 25.39 5.88
N LEU A 15 16.54 25.14 5.10
CA LEU A 15 15.32 24.53 5.62
C LEU A 15 15.75 23.25 6.34
N PRO A 16 15.34 23.03 7.60
CA PRO A 16 15.54 21.73 8.22
C PRO A 16 14.82 20.72 7.32
N LEU A 17 15.61 19.83 6.70
CA LEU A 17 15.11 18.59 6.15
C LEU A 17 14.32 17.93 7.28
N VAL A 18 12.99 18.06 7.22
CA VAL A 18 12.11 17.24 8.04
C VAL A 18 12.50 15.82 7.69
N PRO A 19 13.03 15.03 8.65
CA PRO A 19 13.39 13.66 8.36
C PRO A 19 12.14 12.98 7.80
N ALA A 20 12.27 12.42 6.60
CA ALA A 20 11.25 11.55 6.04
C ALA A 20 10.90 10.51 7.11
N ARG A 21 9.60 10.38 7.43
CA ARG A 21 9.10 9.45 8.45
C ARG A 21 9.59 8.04 8.09
N ALA A 22 10.58 7.56 8.85
CA ALA A 22 11.29 6.30 8.66
C ALA A 22 10.47 5.09 9.16
N GLY A 23 9.19 5.06 8.81
CA GLY A 23 8.21 4.33 9.59
C GLY A 23 7.65 3.07 8.96
N SER A 24 7.33 3.14 7.66
CA SER A 24 6.83 1.99 6.90
C SER A 24 7.79 1.54 5.79
N ASP A 25 8.89 2.26 5.57
CA ASP A 25 9.82 2.06 4.44
C ASP A 25 11.03 1.16 4.80
N HIS A 26 11.16 0.67 6.06
CA HIS A 26 12.35 -0.07 6.51
C HIS A 26 12.16 -1.59 6.68
N GLY A 27 10.97 -2.12 6.40
CA GLY A 27 10.80 -3.57 6.22
C GLY A 27 10.98 -3.94 4.76
N ASN A 28 11.81 -4.96 4.50
CA ASN A 28 12.19 -5.46 3.18
C ASN A 28 11.07 -5.29 2.13
N PRO A 29 11.12 -4.27 1.24
CA PRO A 29 10.03 -3.96 0.32
C PRO A 29 9.79 -5.17 -0.60
N GLY A 30 8.59 -5.75 -0.53
CA GLY A 30 8.21 -7.01 -1.19
C GLY A 30 8.09 -8.23 -0.26
N ASP A 31 8.35 -8.09 1.05
CA ASP A 31 8.12 -9.15 2.02
C ASP A 31 6.66 -9.19 2.50
N ILE A 32 5.89 -10.10 1.93
CA ILE A 32 4.46 -10.27 2.23
C ILE A 32 4.19 -10.53 3.71
N THR A 33 5.10 -11.24 4.41
CA THR A 33 4.90 -11.57 5.83
C THR A 33 4.97 -10.30 6.67
N VAL A 34 5.93 -9.42 6.35
CA VAL A 34 6.07 -8.10 6.97
C VAL A 34 4.84 -7.23 6.69
N GLN A 35 4.36 -7.22 5.45
CA GLN A 35 3.18 -6.44 5.05
C GLN A 35 1.92 -6.92 5.78
N GLU A 36 1.67 -8.23 5.82
CA GLU A 36 0.53 -8.85 6.52
C GLU A 36 0.55 -8.53 8.01
N PHE A 37 1.73 -8.59 8.63
CA PHE A 37 1.92 -8.25 10.04
C PHE A 37 1.61 -6.77 10.31
N SER A 38 2.11 -5.86 9.46
CA SER A 38 1.87 -4.41 9.56
C SER A 38 0.38 -4.06 9.40
N VAL A 39 -0.28 -4.60 8.38
CA VAL A 39 -1.71 -4.34 8.12
C VAL A 39 -2.58 -4.90 9.25
N THR A 40 -2.23 -6.09 9.77
CA THR A 40 -2.91 -6.65 10.94
C THR A 40 -2.78 -5.72 12.15
N ALA A 41 -1.60 -5.12 12.37
CA ALA A 41 -1.37 -4.18 13.45
C ALA A 41 -2.22 -2.90 13.30
N ALA A 42 -2.30 -2.35 12.09
CA ALA A 42 -3.12 -1.18 11.80
C ALA A 42 -4.62 -1.45 12.04
N ASP A 43 -5.13 -2.62 11.65
CA ASP A 43 -6.52 -3.00 11.89
C ASP A 43 -6.80 -3.19 13.39
N ILE A 44 -5.90 -3.86 14.14
CA ILE A 44 -5.98 -3.96 15.60
C ILE A 44 -6.08 -2.56 16.22
N TYR A 45 -5.20 -1.64 15.83
CA TYR A 45 -5.20 -0.27 16.34
C TYR A 45 -6.53 0.47 16.12
N ILE A 46 -7.07 0.38 14.90
CA ILE A 46 -8.36 1.00 14.56
C ILE A 46 -9.48 0.43 15.43
N ARG A 47 -9.49 -0.88 15.66
CA ARG A 47 -10.50 -1.53 16.50
C ARG A 47 -10.36 -1.18 17.97
N LEU A 48 -9.13 -1.15 18.49
CA LEU A 48 -8.87 -0.73 19.87
C LEU A 48 -9.34 0.70 20.11
N LYS A 49 -9.21 1.60 19.12
CA LYS A 49 -9.75 2.98 19.22
C LYS A 49 -11.27 3.05 19.43
N LEU A 50 -12.01 2.00 19.08
CA LEU A 50 -13.46 1.94 19.29
C LEU A 50 -13.83 1.52 20.71
N LEU A 51 -12.87 1.00 21.48
CA LEU A 51 -13.09 0.63 22.88
C LEU A 51 -13.10 1.88 23.77
N PRO A 52 -13.90 1.89 24.84
CA PRO A 52 -13.80 2.91 25.88
C PRO A 52 -12.39 2.93 26.50
N ALA A 53 -11.90 4.11 26.89
CA ALA A 53 -10.57 4.24 27.49
C ALA A 53 -10.38 3.39 28.76
N SER A 54 -11.45 3.11 29.50
CA SER A 54 -11.45 2.21 30.67
C SER A 54 -11.10 0.76 30.31
N GLU A 55 -11.43 0.32 29.09
CA GLU A 55 -11.18 -1.05 28.61
C GLU A 55 -9.76 -1.22 28.03
N LEU A 56 -9.10 -0.12 27.66
CA LEU A 56 -7.73 -0.15 27.11
C LEU A 56 -6.67 -0.48 28.16
N ALA A 57 -7.06 -0.64 29.43
CA ALA A 57 -6.25 -1.18 30.50
C ALA A 57 -4.85 -0.52 30.67
N GLY A 58 -4.78 0.80 30.41
CA GLY A 58 -3.55 1.59 30.52
C GLY A 58 -2.69 1.64 29.25
N ILE A 59 -3.17 1.13 28.12
CA ILE A 59 -2.47 1.30 26.83
C ILE A 59 -2.56 2.76 26.38
N ASP A 60 -1.39 3.37 26.20
CA ASP A 60 -1.28 4.65 25.52
C ASP A 60 -1.40 4.42 23.99
N MET A 61 -2.57 4.77 23.45
CA MET A 61 -2.85 4.61 22.03
C MET A 61 -1.95 5.46 21.13
N ASN A 62 -1.41 6.59 21.60
CA ASN A 62 -0.46 7.38 20.80
C ASN A 62 0.89 6.67 20.71
N ARG A 63 1.34 6.06 21.81
CA ARG A 63 2.56 5.23 21.80
C ARG A 63 2.38 3.98 20.96
N LEU A 64 1.22 3.32 21.01
CA LEU A 64 0.93 2.16 20.17
C LEU A 64 0.94 2.53 18.68
N TYR A 65 0.29 3.64 18.31
CA TYR A 65 0.39 4.18 16.95
C TYR A 65 1.83 4.49 16.56
N GLY A 66 2.60 5.11 17.47
CA GLY A 66 4.02 5.36 17.29
C GLY A 66 4.81 4.08 17.03
N ALA A 67 4.59 3.02 17.80
CA ALA A 67 5.27 1.73 17.60
C ALA A 67 4.92 1.12 16.24
N ILE A 68 3.63 1.04 15.90
CA ILE A 68 3.14 0.48 14.61
C ILE A 68 3.78 1.19 13.41
N ASN A 69 3.97 2.51 13.50
CA ASN A 69 4.53 3.30 12.42
C ASN A 69 6.04 3.51 12.50
N ASN A 70 6.78 2.98 13.46
CA ASN A 70 8.22 3.26 13.55
C ASN A 70 9.07 2.01 13.80
N VAL A 71 8.47 0.91 14.25
CA VAL A 71 9.19 -0.35 14.44
C VAL A 71 9.49 -0.97 13.08
N ILE A 72 10.74 -1.37 12.90
CA ILE A 72 11.20 -2.04 11.68
C ILE A 72 10.70 -3.49 11.71
N LEU A 73 9.96 -3.90 10.69
CA LEU A 73 9.50 -5.28 10.56
C LEU A 73 10.39 -6.03 9.57
N MET A 74 10.87 -7.20 9.96
CA MET A 74 11.63 -8.09 9.08
C MET A 74 11.08 -9.50 9.20
N SER A 75 11.22 -10.34 8.18
CA SER A 75 10.87 -11.75 8.31
C SER A 75 11.99 -12.68 7.85
N ARG A 76 11.99 -13.89 8.41
CA ARG A 76 12.93 -14.98 8.12
C ARG A 76 12.16 -16.29 8.02
N ASP A 77 12.72 -17.26 7.31
CA ASP A 77 12.06 -18.57 7.16
C ASP A 77 11.88 -19.29 8.51
N THR A 78 12.86 -19.14 9.41
CA THR A 78 12.80 -19.61 10.80
C THR A 78 13.38 -18.57 11.75
N LEU A 79 12.88 -18.56 12.99
CA LEU A 79 13.42 -17.78 14.11
C LEU A 79 13.52 -18.66 15.34
N VAL A 80 14.65 -18.61 16.03
CA VAL A 80 14.89 -19.36 17.26
C VAL A 80 15.16 -18.35 18.38
N ASP A 81 14.47 -18.52 19.50
CA ASP A 81 14.78 -17.78 20.73
C ASP A 81 16.13 -18.26 21.26
N GLU A 82 17.13 -17.38 21.25
CA GLU A 82 18.51 -17.70 21.66
C GLU A 82 18.61 -18.17 23.12
N PHE A 83 17.65 -17.80 23.97
CA PHE A 83 17.64 -18.19 25.38
C PHE A 83 16.94 -19.54 25.62
N ARG A 84 15.91 -19.85 24.83
CA ARG A 84 15.08 -21.05 25.01
C ARG A 84 15.42 -22.17 24.04
N GLY A 85 16.16 -21.89 22.97
CA GLY A 85 16.52 -22.83 21.91
C GLY A 85 15.35 -23.32 21.05
N ASN A 86 14.15 -22.75 21.25
CA ASN A 86 12.94 -23.16 20.56
C ASN A 86 12.60 -22.17 19.45
N GLU A 87 11.95 -22.68 18.40
CA GLU A 87 11.43 -21.84 17.34
C GLU A 87 10.27 -20.98 17.87
N VAL A 88 10.26 -19.70 17.49
CA VAL A 88 9.24 -18.73 17.91
C VAL A 88 8.56 -18.07 16.71
N PRO A 89 7.29 -17.65 16.85
CA PRO A 89 6.53 -17.07 15.74
C PRO A 89 6.96 -15.63 15.40
N ALA A 90 7.41 -14.88 16.38
CA ALA A 90 8.05 -13.58 16.22
C ALA A 90 9.00 -13.31 17.40
N LEU A 91 9.88 -12.33 17.25
CA LEU A 91 10.87 -11.95 18.26
C LEU A 91 11.12 -10.45 18.21
N ASN A 92 11.06 -9.80 19.37
CA ASN A 92 11.38 -8.38 19.52
C ASN A 92 12.87 -8.17 19.77
N SER A 93 13.45 -7.25 19.01
CA SER A 93 14.81 -6.74 19.17
C SER A 93 14.71 -5.24 19.49
N PRO A 94 14.43 -4.89 20.76
CA PRO A 94 14.21 -3.49 21.18
C PRO A 94 15.39 -2.59 20.86
N GLU A 95 16.61 -3.10 21.02
CA GLU A 95 17.85 -2.39 20.76
C GLU A 95 18.03 -1.99 19.29
N LYS A 96 17.37 -2.70 18.37
CA LYS A 96 17.33 -2.38 16.93
C LYS A 96 16.01 -1.78 16.50
N ASN A 97 15.09 -1.54 17.43
CA ASN A 97 13.72 -1.13 17.14
C ASN A 97 13.06 -2.03 16.07
N THR A 98 13.23 -3.35 16.20
CA THR A 98 12.87 -4.32 15.16
C THR A 98 12.02 -5.45 15.71
N ILE A 99 11.03 -5.91 14.93
CA ILE A 99 10.33 -7.19 15.11
C ILE A 99 10.76 -8.13 13.99
N LEU A 100 11.27 -9.30 14.36
CA LEU A 100 11.55 -10.39 13.43
C LEU A 100 10.34 -11.33 13.41
N ILE A 101 9.86 -11.69 12.22
CA ILE A 101 8.69 -12.55 12.03
C ILE A 101 9.13 -13.89 11.40
N ASN A 102 8.65 -15.00 11.95
CA ASN A 102 8.93 -16.33 11.43
C ASN A 102 7.89 -16.70 10.35
N ARG A 103 8.32 -16.77 9.10
CA ARG A 103 7.44 -17.06 7.95
C ARG A 103 6.77 -18.43 8.07
N ARG A 104 7.49 -19.45 8.54
CA ARG A 104 6.98 -20.81 8.67
C ARG A 104 5.85 -20.89 9.69
N MET A 105 6.02 -20.25 10.84
CA MET A 105 5.01 -20.22 11.90
C MET A 105 3.88 -19.22 11.63
N TRP A 106 4.14 -18.18 10.83
CA TRP A 106 3.11 -17.23 10.39
C TRP A 106 2.18 -17.82 9.33
N ALA A 107 2.67 -18.65 8.42
CA ALA A 107 1.88 -19.24 7.34
C ALA A 107 0.56 -19.92 7.78
N PRO A 108 0.51 -20.77 8.83
CA PRO A 108 -0.75 -21.34 9.30
C PRO A 108 -1.69 -20.29 9.91
N LEU A 109 -1.15 -19.22 10.52
CA LEU A 109 -1.94 -18.14 11.09
C LEU A 109 -2.69 -17.32 10.04
N ARG A 110 -2.49 -17.56 8.73
CA ARG A 110 -3.25 -16.94 7.64
C ARG A 110 -4.67 -17.48 7.50
N ALA A 111 -4.95 -18.64 8.08
CA ALA A 111 -6.27 -19.25 8.02
C ALA A 111 -7.32 -18.36 8.72
N THR A 112 -8.58 -18.45 8.29
CA THR A 112 -9.64 -17.55 8.80
C THR A 112 -9.97 -17.88 10.26
N GLU A 113 -9.96 -19.16 10.58
CA GLU A 113 -10.11 -19.74 11.90
C GLU A 113 -9.01 -19.30 12.88
N GLU A 114 -7.82 -18.96 12.39
CA GLU A 114 -6.67 -18.54 13.20
C GLU A 114 -6.63 -17.03 13.47
N THR A 115 -7.71 -16.30 13.17
CA THR A 115 -7.74 -14.83 13.29
C THR A 115 -7.42 -14.32 14.69
N VAL A 116 -7.99 -14.96 15.72
CA VAL A 116 -7.73 -14.57 17.11
C VAL A 116 -6.25 -14.77 17.46
N ALA A 117 -5.66 -15.91 17.09
CA ALA A 117 -4.26 -16.22 17.33
C ALA A 117 -3.33 -15.23 16.60
N ARG A 118 -3.62 -14.94 15.34
CA ARG A 118 -2.88 -13.95 14.53
C ARG A 118 -2.91 -12.56 15.15
N TYR A 119 -4.09 -12.10 15.58
CA TYR A 119 -4.24 -10.76 16.16
C TYR A 119 -3.55 -10.67 17.52
N THR A 120 -3.64 -11.74 18.30
CA THR A 120 -3.00 -11.85 19.62
C THR A 120 -1.49 -11.75 19.48
N LEU A 121 -0.89 -12.51 18.56
CA LEU A 121 0.54 -12.44 18.27
C LEU A 121 0.97 -11.04 17.86
N VAL A 122 0.29 -10.43 16.90
CA VAL A 122 0.67 -9.09 16.40
C VAL A 122 0.57 -8.04 17.51
N LEU A 123 -0.53 -8.03 18.26
CA LEU A 123 -0.69 -7.10 19.37
C LEU A 123 0.39 -7.33 20.44
N HIS A 124 0.66 -8.58 20.80
CA HIS A 124 1.71 -8.93 21.76
C HIS A 124 3.07 -8.29 21.40
N GLU A 125 3.51 -8.43 20.15
CA GLU A 125 4.80 -7.87 19.76
C GLU A 125 4.82 -6.33 19.84
N PHE A 126 3.75 -5.65 19.44
CA PHE A 126 3.68 -4.19 19.56
C PHE A 126 3.49 -3.69 21.00
N LEU A 127 2.87 -4.49 21.88
CA LEU A 127 2.73 -4.15 23.30
C LEU A 127 4.09 -4.03 23.99
N PHE A 128 5.05 -4.86 23.59
CA PHE A 128 6.42 -4.76 24.09
C PHE A 128 7.05 -3.40 23.80
N PHE A 129 6.87 -2.86 22.59
CA PHE A 129 7.42 -1.55 22.19
C PHE A 129 6.75 -0.34 22.86
N VAL A 130 5.55 -0.51 23.43
CA VAL A 130 4.93 0.51 24.28
C VAL A 130 5.30 0.36 25.76
N GLY A 131 6.13 -0.62 26.11
CA GLY A 131 6.61 -0.88 27.46
C GLY A 131 5.64 -1.71 28.31
N ILE A 132 4.76 -2.49 27.68
CA ILE A 132 3.86 -3.41 28.37
C ILE A 132 4.47 -4.82 28.32
N ASP A 133 4.73 -5.40 29.49
CA ASP A 133 5.17 -6.79 29.59
C ASP A 133 3.96 -7.71 29.40
N ASP A 134 3.91 -8.39 28.25
CA ASP A 134 2.83 -9.31 27.88
C ASP A 134 3.35 -10.74 27.60
N LYS A 135 4.43 -11.19 28.26
CA LYS A 135 5.08 -12.50 28.03
C LYS A 135 4.16 -13.72 28.02
N GLU A 136 3.03 -13.65 28.72
CA GLU A 136 2.04 -14.74 28.83
C GLU A 136 0.77 -14.46 28.01
N PHE A 137 0.76 -13.44 27.15
CA PHE A 137 -0.36 -13.03 26.30
C PHE A 137 -1.63 -12.61 27.07
N HIS A 138 -1.57 -12.36 28.38
CA HIS A 138 -2.76 -11.99 29.16
C HIS A 138 -3.40 -10.69 28.67
N ARG A 139 -2.60 -9.69 28.34
CA ARG A 139 -3.09 -8.37 27.90
C ARG A 139 -3.63 -8.44 26.48
N SER A 140 -2.84 -9.00 25.55
CA SER A 140 -3.26 -9.16 24.16
C SER A 140 -4.53 -10.00 24.07
N ASN A 141 -4.60 -11.18 24.72
CA ASN A 141 -5.81 -12.02 24.70
C ASN A 141 -7.07 -11.29 25.18
N SER A 142 -6.97 -10.57 26.30
CA SER A 142 -8.10 -9.83 26.87
C SER A 142 -8.65 -8.79 25.88
N LEU A 143 -7.76 -8.00 25.29
CA LEU A 143 -8.14 -6.94 24.34
C LEU A 143 -8.65 -7.51 23.01
N ILE A 144 -8.03 -8.57 22.52
CA ILE A 144 -8.49 -9.24 21.30
C ILE A 144 -9.89 -9.83 21.50
N ALA A 145 -10.18 -10.40 22.67
CA ALA A 145 -11.53 -10.87 23.00
C ALA A 145 -12.58 -9.74 23.01
N MET A 146 -12.20 -8.52 23.41
CA MET A 146 -13.08 -7.35 23.42
C MET A 146 -13.38 -6.80 22.02
N ILE A 147 -12.38 -6.75 21.12
CA ILE A 147 -12.59 -6.25 19.75
C ILE A 147 -13.24 -7.27 18.81
N ARG A 148 -13.43 -8.51 19.28
CA ARG A 148 -14.16 -9.61 18.62
C ARG A 148 -13.83 -9.72 17.13
N PRO A 149 -12.59 -10.03 16.77
CA PRO A 149 -12.18 -10.05 15.38
C PRO A 149 -12.95 -11.11 14.56
N GLN A 150 -13.57 -12.11 15.20
CA GLN A 150 -14.46 -13.08 14.55
C GLN A 150 -15.80 -12.50 14.07
N ASP A 151 -16.32 -11.45 14.72
CA ASP A 151 -17.58 -10.79 14.33
C ASP A 151 -17.42 -10.04 13.01
N PHE A 152 -16.18 -9.70 12.69
CA PHE A 152 -15.76 -9.16 11.42
C PHE A 152 -14.96 -10.23 10.72
N LYS A 153 -15.63 -11.15 10.01
CA LYS A 153 -14.95 -12.19 9.21
C LYS A 153 -13.71 -11.57 8.61
N PHE A 154 -12.56 -12.02 9.09
CA PHE A 154 -11.28 -11.59 8.56
C PHE A 154 -11.27 -12.05 7.12
N ASN A 155 -11.75 -11.18 6.26
CA ASN A 155 -11.92 -11.52 4.87
C ASN A 155 -10.53 -11.36 4.31
N ALA A 156 -9.82 -12.49 4.24
CA ALA A 156 -8.56 -12.52 3.55
C ALA A 156 -8.73 -11.91 2.15
N GLY A 157 -9.86 -12.12 1.47
CA GLY A 157 -10.17 -11.43 0.21
C GLY A 157 -10.40 -9.90 0.26
N ARG A 158 -10.46 -9.24 1.44
CA ARG A 158 -10.52 -7.76 1.58
C ARG A 158 -9.27 -7.13 2.18
N ILE A 159 -8.52 -7.87 3.01
CA ILE A 159 -7.29 -7.38 3.67
C ILE A 159 -6.03 -8.04 3.06
N TRP A 160 -6.17 -9.21 2.43
CA TRP A 160 -5.13 -10.08 1.83
C TRP A 160 -5.24 -10.17 0.31
N ASN A 161 -6.19 -9.46 -0.28
CA ASN A 161 -6.14 -9.14 -1.69
C ASN A 161 -5.53 -7.76 -1.84
N PRO A 162 -4.27 -7.64 -2.27
CA PRO A 162 -3.92 -6.54 -3.13
C PRO A 162 -4.41 -6.83 -4.57
N ILE A 163 -5.56 -7.48 -4.75
CA ILE A 163 -6.22 -7.58 -6.05
C ILE A 163 -7.32 -6.53 -5.99
N ASN A 164 -6.92 -5.29 -6.22
CA ASN A 164 -7.89 -4.30 -6.63
C ASN A 164 -7.75 -4.18 -8.15
N PRO A 165 -8.46 -4.99 -8.93
CA PRO A 165 -8.35 -4.97 -10.38
C PRO A 165 -8.77 -3.60 -10.87
N VAL A 166 -7.95 -2.97 -11.71
CA VAL A 166 -8.33 -1.71 -12.36
C VAL A 166 -9.58 -1.98 -13.18
N ASN A 167 -10.69 -1.38 -12.77
CA ASN A 167 -11.98 -1.51 -13.43
C ASN A 167 -12.27 -0.32 -14.34
N LYS A 168 -11.53 0.78 -14.18
CA LYS A 168 -11.67 1.96 -15.02
C LYS A 168 -10.35 2.68 -15.21
N ILE A 169 -10.09 3.11 -16.43
CA ILE A 169 -9.03 4.06 -16.78
C ILE A 169 -9.71 5.32 -17.28
N SER A 170 -9.65 6.41 -16.53
CA SER A 170 -10.12 7.70 -17.06
C SER A 170 -9.03 8.32 -17.91
N THR A 171 -9.42 8.95 -19.00
CA THR A 171 -8.49 9.66 -19.89
C THR A 171 -8.91 11.12 -20.04
N ASP A 172 -7.92 11.98 -20.25
CA ASP A 172 -8.14 13.39 -20.58
C ASP A 172 -7.05 13.85 -21.56
N LEU A 173 -7.31 14.91 -22.32
CA LEU A 173 -6.28 15.50 -23.18
C LEU A 173 -5.43 16.48 -22.38
N VAL A 174 -4.10 16.36 -22.48
CA VAL A 174 -3.18 17.31 -21.85
C VAL A 174 -3.38 18.72 -22.41
N TYR A 175 -3.75 18.80 -23.69
CA TYR A 175 -4.16 20.03 -24.35
C TYR A 175 -5.51 19.79 -25.02
N ASN A 176 -6.54 20.51 -24.56
CA ASN A 176 -7.91 20.36 -25.04
C ASN A 176 -8.39 21.64 -25.76
N PRO A 177 -8.17 21.76 -27.09
CA PRO A 177 -8.77 22.81 -27.87
C PRO A 177 -10.24 22.47 -28.17
N GLY A 178 -11.15 23.41 -27.89
CA GLY A 178 -12.57 23.27 -28.23
C GLY A 178 -13.34 22.27 -27.35
N ASN A 179 -14.35 21.62 -27.93
CA ASN A 179 -15.18 20.61 -27.26
C ASN A 179 -14.63 19.18 -27.47
N CYS A 180 -13.30 19.02 -27.48
CA CYS A 180 -12.66 17.73 -27.68
C CYS A 180 -12.68 16.92 -26.38
N SER A 181 -13.04 15.64 -26.44
CA SER A 181 -13.14 14.81 -25.23
C SER A 181 -12.76 13.35 -25.46
N LEU A 182 -12.28 12.70 -24.40
CA LEU A 182 -12.06 11.27 -24.30
C LEU A 182 -12.89 10.72 -23.13
N LYS A 183 -13.52 9.56 -23.32
CA LYS A 183 -14.46 8.99 -22.34
C LYS A 183 -13.77 8.11 -21.29
N GLY A 184 -12.56 7.63 -21.57
CA GLY A 184 -11.88 6.60 -20.80
C GLY A 184 -12.39 5.18 -21.11
N PHE A 185 -11.95 4.22 -20.31
CA PHE A 185 -12.18 2.80 -20.49
C PHE A 185 -12.72 2.20 -19.21
N ALA A 186 -13.71 1.32 -19.30
CA ALA A 186 -14.11 0.42 -18.22
C ALA A 186 -13.64 -0.99 -18.56
N PHE A 187 -13.19 -1.78 -17.60
CA PHE A 187 -12.69 -3.15 -17.80
C PHE A 187 -13.43 -4.12 -16.88
N ASP A 188 -13.69 -5.33 -17.39
CA ASP A 188 -14.19 -6.42 -16.55
C ASP A 188 -13.03 -6.99 -15.74
N THR A 189 -13.08 -6.81 -14.43
CA THR A 189 -12.05 -7.30 -13.52
C THR A 189 -11.77 -8.80 -13.58
N GLN A 190 -12.69 -9.61 -14.12
CA GLN A 190 -12.57 -11.06 -14.21
C GLN A 190 -12.10 -11.56 -15.58
N ALA A 191 -12.18 -10.71 -16.62
CA ALA A 191 -11.74 -11.08 -17.95
C ALA A 191 -10.21 -11.23 -18.00
N GLN A 192 -9.72 -12.30 -18.63
CA GLN A 192 -8.29 -12.58 -18.72
C GLN A 192 -7.58 -11.62 -19.67
N GLU A 193 -8.20 -11.27 -20.79
CA GLU A 193 -7.69 -10.27 -21.73
C GLU A 193 -8.85 -9.41 -22.24
N GLU A 194 -8.60 -8.12 -22.43
CA GLU A 194 -9.54 -7.18 -23.03
C GLU A 194 -8.78 -6.14 -23.86
N ASP A 195 -9.17 -5.96 -25.11
CA ASP A 195 -8.69 -4.86 -25.95
C ASP A 195 -9.79 -3.81 -26.09
N LYS A 196 -9.45 -2.55 -25.83
CA LYS A 196 -10.35 -1.42 -26.01
C LYS A 196 -9.67 -0.31 -26.79
N GLU A 197 -10.43 0.32 -27.66
CA GLU A 197 -10.00 1.47 -28.45
C GLU A 197 -11.04 2.57 -28.31
N GLU A 198 -10.56 3.78 -28.07
CA GLU A 198 -11.37 4.99 -28.05
C GLU A 198 -10.62 6.08 -28.80
N ALA A 199 -11.37 6.95 -29.47
CA ALA A 199 -10.81 8.12 -30.12
C ALA A 199 -11.48 9.38 -29.57
N THR A 200 -10.77 10.49 -29.67
CA THR A 200 -11.30 11.80 -29.30
C THR A 200 -12.58 12.10 -30.07
N ALA A 201 -13.61 12.56 -29.37
CA ALA A 201 -14.87 13.02 -29.97
C ALA A 201 -14.95 14.55 -29.96
N GLY A 202 -15.51 15.13 -31.02
CA GLY A 202 -15.68 16.57 -31.21
C GLY A 202 -14.80 17.14 -32.33
N ASP A 203 -14.73 18.47 -32.41
CA ASP A 203 -13.83 19.17 -33.33
C ASP A 203 -12.46 19.37 -32.66
N CYS A 204 -11.57 18.41 -32.91
CA CYS A 204 -10.30 18.29 -32.19
C CYS A 204 -9.08 18.80 -32.97
N GLY A 205 -9.20 19.00 -34.29
CA GLY A 205 -8.06 19.37 -35.14
C GLY A 205 -6.80 18.54 -34.86
N GLU A 206 -5.69 19.21 -34.57
CA GLU A 206 -4.40 18.60 -34.24
C GLU A 206 -4.35 17.88 -32.88
N ALA A 207 -5.34 18.12 -32.01
CA ALA A 207 -5.47 17.44 -30.73
C ALA A 207 -6.22 16.09 -30.84
N TYR A 208 -6.59 15.66 -32.05
CA TYR A 208 -7.16 14.32 -32.25
C TYR A 208 -6.22 13.24 -31.72
N ARG A 209 -6.74 12.32 -30.91
CA ARG A 209 -6.02 11.15 -30.41
C ARG A 209 -6.86 9.89 -30.58
N SER A 210 -6.26 8.82 -31.10
CA SER A 210 -6.76 7.46 -30.94
C SER A 210 -5.93 6.78 -29.85
N VAL A 211 -6.61 6.12 -28.91
CA VAL A 211 -6.03 5.45 -27.74
C VAL A 211 -6.46 4.01 -27.76
N LYS A 212 -5.49 3.09 -27.79
CA LYS A 212 -5.70 1.65 -27.63
C LYS A 212 -5.15 1.21 -26.29
N VAL A 213 -5.90 0.41 -25.58
CA VAL A 213 -5.52 -0.18 -24.30
C VAL A 213 -5.80 -1.68 -24.35
N ARG A 214 -4.73 -2.47 -24.24
CA ARG A 214 -4.81 -3.91 -24.01
C ARG A 214 -4.61 -4.20 -22.53
N LYS A 215 -5.60 -4.82 -21.91
CA LYS A 215 -5.50 -5.38 -20.57
C LYS A 215 -5.14 -6.86 -20.68
N ALA A 216 -4.18 -7.30 -19.88
CA ALA A 216 -3.91 -8.72 -19.65
C ALA A 216 -3.87 -9.00 -18.14
N SER A 217 -4.56 -10.05 -17.73
CA SER A 217 -4.63 -10.53 -16.36
C SER A 217 -3.70 -11.71 -16.19
N PHE A 218 -2.77 -11.58 -15.25
CA PHE A 218 -1.76 -12.58 -14.95
C PHE A 218 -1.96 -13.10 -13.54
N GLN A 219 -1.74 -14.39 -13.35
CA GLN A 219 -1.63 -14.93 -12.01
C GLN A 219 -0.21 -14.68 -11.51
N ALA A 220 -0.08 -14.13 -10.30
CA ALA A 220 1.23 -13.98 -9.68
C ALA A 220 1.94 -15.34 -9.62
N PRO A 221 3.19 -15.45 -10.10
CA PRO A 221 3.88 -16.73 -10.18
C PRO A 221 4.11 -17.28 -8.77
N PRO A 222 4.09 -18.61 -8.55
CA PRO A 222 4.26 -19.19 -7.21
C PRO A 222 5.56 -18.77 -6.50
N SER A 223 6.61 -18.46 -7.28
CA SER A 223 7.92 -17.97 -6.80
C SER A 223 7.87 -16.56 -6.22
N SER A 224 6.83 -15.78 -6.52
CA SER A 224 6.68 -14.40 -6.05
C SER A 224 6.15 -14.32 -4.61
N GLY A 225 5.69 -15.43 -4.03
CA GLY A 225 5.10 -15.45 -2.69
C GLY A 225 3.69 -14.83 -2.61
N TYR A 226 3.17 -14.31 -3.72
CA TYR A 226 1.81 -13.77 -3.83
C TYR A 226 0.85 -14.83 -4.40
N LYS A 227 -0.41 -14.79 -3.98
CA LYS A 227 -1.52 -15.46 -4.66
C LYS A 227 -2.52 -14.41 -5.11
N GLY A 228 -2.71 -14.26 -6.41
CA GLY A 228 -3.69 -13.31 -6.94
C GLY A 228 -3.57 -13.06 -8.44
N LEU A 229 -4.52 -12.29 -8.97
CA LEU A 229 -4.52 -11.79 -10.34
C LEU A 229 -3.98 -10.36 -10.33
N PHE A 230 -3.06 -10.05 -11.24
CA PHE A 230 -2.62 -8.69 -11.53
C PHE A 230 -2.96 -8.31 -12.96
N HIS A 231 -3.21 -7.02 -13.19
CA HIS A 231 -3.43 -6.49 -14.53
C HIS A 231 -2.19 -5.77 -15.03
N ARG A 232 -1.85 -6.04 -16.28
CA ARG A 232 -0.94 -5.24 -17.08
C ARG A 232 -1.74 -4.53 -18.16
N PHE A 233 -1.38 -3.28 -18.42
CA PHE A 233 -1.96 -2.47 -19.47
C PHE A 233 -0.89 -2.09 -20.47
N ASP A 234 -1.06 -2.53 -21.71
CA ASP A 234 -0.27 -2.04 -22.84
C ASP A 234 -1.09 -0.95 -23.54
N ILE A 235 -0.56 0.27 -23.57
CA ILE A 235 -1.25 1.47 -24.04
C ILE A 235 -0.51 2.02 -25.26
N SER A 236 -1.24 2.36 -26.31
CA SER A 236 -0.71 3.10 -27.45
C SER A 236 -1.61 4.28 -27.80
N VAL A 237 -0.98 5.38 -28.19
CA VAL A 237 -1.64 6.63 -28.58
C VAL A 237 -1.16 7.05 -29.95
N ALA A 238 -2.09 7.34 -30.86
CA ALA A 238 -1.82 7.80 -32.22
C ALA A 238 -2.60 9.07 -32.57
N ASP A 239 -2.15 9.80 -33.59
CA ASP A 239 -2.85 10.95 -34.16
C ASP A 239 -3.87 10.56 -35.25
N GLY A 240 -4.52 11.56 -35.87
CA GLY A 240 -5.54 11.35 -36.90
C GLY A 240 -5.00 10.77 -38.22
N THR A 241 -3.68 10.74 -38.39
CA THR A 241 -3.00 10.11 -39.54
C THR A 241 -2.59 8.67 -39.24
N GLY A 242 -2.79 8.20 -38.00
CA GLY A 242 -2.33 6.90 -37.53
C GLY A 242 -0.86 6.88 -37.11
N LYS A 243 -0.19 8.04 -37.05
CA LYS A 243 1.18 8.12 -36.55
C LYS A 243 1.17 7.95 -35.04
N GLU A 244 2.02 7.06 -34.55
CA GLU A 244 2.19 6.83 -33.11
C GLU A 244 2.83 8.03 -32.42
N LEU A 245 2.20 8.47 -31.33
CA LEU A 245 2.66 9.57 -30.49
C LEU A 245 3.23 9.09 -29.15
N GLY A 246 2.94 7.85 -28.75
CA GLY A 246 3.55 7.24 -27.57
C GLY A 246 2.99 5.87 -27.24
N GLN A 247 3.76 5.12 -26.45
CA GLN A 247 3.37 3.84 -25.88
C GLN A 247 3.75 3.79 -24.40
N ALA A 248 3.02 3.00 -23.62
CA ALA A 248 3.39 2.66 -22.26
C ALA A 248 2.96 1.24 -21.91
N ILE A 249 3.73 0.60 -21.05
CA ILE A 249 3.38 -0.67 -20.42
C ILE A 249 3.32 -0.40 -18.93
N ILE A 250 2.18 -0.65 -18.32
CA ILE A 250 1.95 -0.31 -16.91
C ILE A 250 1.41 -1.51 -16.16
N GLU A 251 2.09 -1.78 -15.05
CA GLU A 251 1.71 -2.74 -14.02
C GLU A 251 1.56 -1.93 -12.73
N PRO A 252 0.31 -1.58 -12.33
CA PRO A 252 0.11 -0.68 -11.20
C PRO A 252 0.60 -1.34 -9.90
N GLU A 253 1.65 -0.79 -9.26
CA GLU A 253 2.27 -1.39 -8.08
C GLU A 253 1.39 -1.31 -6.81
N TRP A 254 1.43 -2.39 -6.02
CA TRP A 254 0.60 -2.61 -4.83
C TRP A 254 1.37 -2.39 -3.54
N ALA A 255 1.27 -1.20 -2.94
CA ALA A 255 1.63 -1.01 -1.53
C ALA A 255 1.17 0.33 -0.93
N ARG A 256 0.89 1.36 -1.73
CA ARG A 256 0.87 2.74 -1.21
C ARG A 256 -0.48 3.46 -1.23
N CYS A 257 -1.55 2.85 -1.76
CA CYS A 257 -2.76 3.60 -2.06
C CYS A 257 -3.99 2.84 -1.50
N LEU A 258 -4.20 2.94 -0.19
CA LEU A 258 -5.39 2.41 0.49
C LEU A 258 -6.56 3.40 0.53
N LEU A 259 -6.44 4.59 -0.09
CA LEU A 259 -7.52 5.59 -0.09
C LEU A 259 -7.85 6.07 -1.53
N PRO A 260 -9.05 5.74 -2.06
CA PRO A 260 -9.45 6.02 -3.44
C PRO A 260 -9.89 7.47 -3.72
N GLU A 261 -9.82 8.39 -2.76
CA GLU A 261 -10.55 9.66 -2.85
C GLU A 261 -9.79 10.82 -3.52
N GLU A 262 -8.46 10.73 -3.68
CA GLU A 262 -7.68 11.89 -4.15
C GLU A 262 -6.95 11.69 -5.48
N GLY A 263 -6.95 10.48 -6.07
CA GLY A 263 -6.31 10.23 -7.38
C GLY A 263 -4.82 10.61 -7.48
N GLY A 264 -4.17 10.84 -6.33
CA GLY A 264 -2.83 11.41 -6.21
C GLY A 264 -1.83 10.41 -5.63
N CYS A 265 -1.56 9.31 -6.33
CA CYS A 265 -0.40 8.48 -6.02
C CYS A 265 0.66 8.72 -7.10
N ALA A 266 1.89 9.08 -6.69
CA ALA A 266 3.01 9.38 -7.58
C ALA A 266 3.44 8.18 -8.47
N VAL A 267 2.92 6.97 -8.21
CA VAL A 267 3.21 5.75 -8.97
C VAL A 267 1.93 5.01 -9.43
N SER A 268 0.72 5.47 -9.07
CA SER A 268 -0.52 4.75 -9.43
C SER A 268 -1.77 5.60 -9.72
N GLY A 269 -1.69 6.93 -9.68
CA GLY A 269 -2.89 7.77 -9.84
C GLY A 269 -3.04 8.42 -11.22
N LYS A 270 -1.92 8.76 -11.86
CA LYS A 270 -1.93 9.60 -13.06
C LYS A 270 -0.62 9.49 -13.83
N PHE A 271 -0.69 9.29 -15.15
CA PHE A 271 0.48 9.30 -16.04
C PHE A 271 0.10 9.87 -17.42
N PHE A 272 1.10 10.11 -18.26
CA PHE A 272 0.92 10.78 -19.56
C PHE A 272 1.57 10.00 -20.69
N VAL A 273 0.84 9.81 -21.79
CA VAL A 273 1.35 9.14 -23.01
C VAL A 273 0.77 9.85 -24.22
N GLY A 274 1.60 10.23 -25.19
CA GLY A 274 1.14 10.78 -26.48
C GLY A 274 0.24 12.03 -26.38
N GLY A 275 0.37 12.83 -25.33
CA GLY A 275 -0.49 14.00 -25.08
C GLY A 275 -1.85 13.67 -24.43
N VAL A 276 -2.02 12.45 -23.93
CA VAL A 276 -3.19 12.00 -23.17
C VAL A 276 -2.78 11.74 -21.72
N GLU A 277 -3.55 12.26 -20.78
CA GLU A 277 -3.51 11.97 -19.35
C GLU A 277 -4.34 10.72 -19.07
N PHE A 278 -3.82 9.81 -18.26
CA PHE A 278 -4.48 8.58 -17.84
C PHE A 278 -4.56 8.52 -16.33
N LYS A 279 -5.70 8.11 -15.78
CA LYS A 279 -5.90 7.85 -14.34
C LYS A 279 -6.49 6.48 -14.13
N LEU A 280 -5.84 5.66 -13.32
CA LEU A 280 -6.30 4.31 -12.99
C LEU A 280 -7.22 4.36 -11.78
N TRP A 281 -8.35 3.65 -11.87
CA TRP A 281 -9.33 3.52 -10.81
C TRP A 281 -9.47 2.06 -10.44
N PHE A 282 -9.59 1.82 -9.14
CA PHE A 282 -9.68 0.51 -8.55
C PHE A 282 -11.07 0.34 -7.92
N THR A 283 -11.62 -0.87 -7.96
CA THR A 283 -12.89 -1.22 -7.30
C THR A 283 -12.86 -0.99 -5.79
N ARG A 284 -14.03 -0.86 -5.16
CA ARG A 284 -14.18 -0.94 -3.69
C ARG A 284 -14.58 -2.36 -3.29
#